data_AF-A0A6P0X2Y7-F1
#
_entry.id   AF-A0A6P0X2Y7-F1
#
_cell.length_a   1.000
_cell.length_b   1.000
_cell.length_c   1.000
_cell.angle_alpha   90.00
_cell.angle_beta   90.00
_cell.angle_gamma   90.00
#
_symmetry.space_group_name_H-M   'P 1'
#
loop_
_entity.id
_entity.type
_entity.pdbx_description
1 polymer ?
#
loop_
_entity_poly.entity_id
_entity_poly.type
_entity_poly.pdbx_seq_one_letter_code
_entity_poly.pdbx_strand_id
1 'polypeptide(L)'
;MIKERFETIAKGNIASRPIPSVEDSILLRLLVQGLVVVGIIAVDVAAETQMSFWAVPLSLAGATWSWYRRRDRNVPVKFLLAIGMLLAMGTFFGNLFTQLNDTRFVLAELLIQLQVLHSFDLPRRKDLGYSMVIGLILLGVAGTLSQTLAFAPLLLIFLAIALPVLILDYQSRLGISRTRKRQKLPLFSNSSPLSGRNLSRFLLVIVGLGLGIFALMPRFPGYQLQTFPVSSPIELGDQNFDSDNRGIVNPGYVREGEEGSGTGIGGNRTTGPGELDDTFYYGFGNQINQNLRGELKPKVVLRVRSQSPGFWRVQAFDRYTGQGWEISR
;
A
#
# COMPACT_ATOMS: atom_id res chain seq x y z
N MET A 1 -23.59 41.35 -40.41
CA MET A 1 -23.97 41.86 -39.07
C MET A 1 -23.82 40.82 -37.94
N ILE A 2 -24.24 39.56 -38.09
CA ILE A 2 -24.04 38.53 -37.02
C ILE A 2 -22.59 38.00 -36.99
N LYS A 3 -21.93 37.88 -38.15
CA LYS A 3 -20.56 37.34 -38.26
C LYS A 3 -19.48 38.24 -37.63
N GLU A 4 -19.60 39.56 -37.78
CA GLU A 4 -18.66 40.52 -37.18
C GLU A 4 -18.74 40.56 -35.65
N ARG A 5 -19.95 40.37 -35.08
CA ARG A 5 -20.17 40.37 -33.63
C ARG A 5 -19.55 39.16 -32.94
N PHE A 6 -19.48 38.01 -33.63
CA PHE A 6 -18.79 36.83 -33.13
C PHE A 6 -17.26 36.96 -33.18
N GLU A 7 -16.71 37.62 -34.21
CA GLU A 7 -15.26 37.86 -34.29
C GLU A 7 -14.76 38.88 -33.24
N THR A 8 -15.58 39.87 -32.87
CA THR A 8 -15.22 40.81 -31.79
C THR A 8 -15.27 40.15 -30.41
N ILE A 9 -16.22 39.24 -30.17
CA ILE A 9 -16.31 38.49 -28.90
C ILE A 9 -15.18 37.47 -28.78
N ALA A 10 -14.76 36.84 -29.89
CA ALA A 10 -13.63 35.91 -29.91
C ALA A 10 -12.27 36.60 -29.72
N LYS A 11 -12.08 37.81 -30.26
CA LYS A 11 -10.84 38.59 -30.08
C LYS A 11 -10.75 39.37 -28.76
N GLY A 12 -11.88 39.70 -28.13
CA GLY A 12 -11.94 40.49 -26.89
C GLY A 12 -11.54 39.76 -25.60
N ASN A 13 -11.52 38.41 -25.58
CA ASN A 13 -11.36 37.64 -24.35
C ASN A 13 -9.98 37.00 -24.12
N ILE A 14 -9.04 37.15 -25.05
CA ILE A 14 -7.66 36.61 -24.87
C ILE A 14 -6.74 37.68 -24.25
N ALA A 15 -7.05 38.97 -24.43
CA ALA A 15 -6.24 40.09 -23.94
C ALA A 15 -6.49 40.48 -22.47
N SER A 16 -7.54 39.95 -21.82
CA SER A 16 -7.96 40.35 -20.47
C SER A 16 -7.62 39.34 -19.38
N ARG A 17 -6.90 38.25 -19.69
CA ARG A 17 -6.38 37.38 -18.63
C ARG A 17 -5.32 38.16 -17.85
N PRO A 18 -5.51 38.43 -16.54
CA PRO A 18 -4.48 39.07 -15.75
C PRO A 18 -3.19 38.26 -15.91
N ILE A 19 -2.10 38.95 -16.26
CA ILE A 19 -0.78 38.34 -16.44
C ILE A 19 -0.52 37.46 -15.21
N PRO A 20 -0.19 36.16 -15.38
CA PRO A 20 0.02 35.27 -14.25
C PRO A 20 1.02 35.91 -13.28
N SER A 21 0.54 36.30 -12.09
CA SER A 21 1.37 36.99 -11.11
C SER A 21 2.41 36.00 -10.60
N VAL A 22 3.66 36.22 -10.99
CA VAL A 22 4.81 35.45 -10.48
C VAL A 22 4.89 35.63 -8.97
N GLU A 23 5.17 34.54 -8.25
CA GLU A 23 5.44 34.62 -6.81
C GLU A 23 6.83 35.23 -6.59
N ASP A 24 6.90 36.45 -6.05
CA ASP A 24 8.17 37.11 -5.72
C ASP A 24 8.57 36.95 -4.23
N SER A 25 7.74 36.35 -3.36
CA SER A 25 8.12 36.15 -1.96
C SER A 25 9.13 35.00 -1.80
N ILE A 26 10.38 35.37 -1.55
CA ILE A 26 11.49 34.42 -1.32
C ILE A 26 11.22 33.56 -0.07
N LEU A 27 10.70 34.18 0.98
CA LEU A 27 10.45 33.52 2.25
C LEU A 27 9.42 32.38 2.12
N LEU A 28 8.31 32.59 1.40
CA LEU A 28 7.32 31.54 1.16
C LEU A 28 7.94 30.37 0.38
N ARG A 29 8.72 30.65 -0.67
CA ARG A 29 9.40 29.62 -1.46
C ARG A 29 10.38 28.79 -0.62
N LEU A 30 11.18 29.44 0.21
CA LEU A 30 12.13 28.75 1.09
C LEU A 30 11.43 27.86 2.11
N LEU A 31 10.34 28.35 2.73
CA LEU A 31 9.59 27.54 3.69
C LEU A 31 8.84 26.38 3.02
N VAL A 32 8.25 26.58 1.83
CA VAL A 32 7.65 25.48 1.04
C VAL A 32 8.70 24.45 0.67
N GLN A 33 9.89 24.89 0.24
CA GLN A 33 10.99 23.96 -0.05
C GLN A 33 11.44 23.20 1.21
N GLY A 34 11.51 23.87 2.36
CA GLY A 34 11.78 23.23 3.65
C GLY A 34 10.74 22.15 3.97
N LEU A 35 9.46 22.43 3.74
CA LEU A 35 8.37 21.47 3.92
C LEU A 35 8.52 20.22 3.05
N VAL A 36 8.90 20.42 1.78
CA VAL A 36 9.16 19.34 0.82
C VAL A 36 10.36 18.50 1.25
N VAL A 37 11.47 19.14 1.65
CA VAL A 37 12.67 18.45 2.12
C VAL A 37 12.37 17.60 3.35
N VAL A 38 11.64 18.14 4.33
CA VAL A 38 11.22 17.39 5.52
C VAL A 38 10.30 16.24 5.15
N GLY A 39 9.37 16.42 4.19
CA GLY A 39 8.52 15.36 3.69
C GLY A 39 9.30 14.21 3.04
N ILE A 40 10.31 14.52 2.22
CA ILE A 40 11.18 13.51 1.58
C ILE A 40 11.99 12.77 2.65
N ILE A 41 12.59 13.47 3.61
CA ILE A 41 13.37 12.86 4.71
C ILE A 41 12.46 11.99 5.58
N ALA A 42 11.21 12.42 5.84
CA ALA A 42 10.26 11.64 6.61
C ALA A 42 9.93 10.30 5.95
N VAL A 43 9.72 10.30 4.63
CA VAL A 43 9.53 9.04 3.88
C VAL A 43 10.79 8.18 3.94
N ASP A 44 11.96 8.77 3.75
CA ASP A 44 13.23 8.04 3.74
C ASP A 44 13.51 7.33 5.07
N VAL A 45 13.29 8.04 6.19
CA VAL A 45 13.42 7.49 7.55
C VAL A 45 12.35 6.46 7.86
N ALA A 46 11.12 6.65 7.36
CA ALA A 46 10.02 5.71 7.59
C ALA A 46 10.15 4.42 6.75
N ALA A 47 10.71 4.51 5.55
CA ALA A 47 10.86 3.41 4.61
C ALA A 47 12.25 2.76 4.64
N GLU A 48 13.17 3.27 5.47
CA GLU A 48 14.58 2.85 5.56
C GLU A 48 15.30 2.87 4.21
N THR A 49 15.01 3.88 3.39
CA THR A 49 15.64 4.05 2.07
C THR A 49 16.79 5.04 2.09
N GLN A 50 17.43 5.23 0.93
CA GLN A 50 18.43 6.26 0.68
C GLN A 50 17.98 7.25 -0.40
N MET A 51 16.67 7.39 -0.60
CA MET A 51 16.10 8.27 -1.63
C MET A 51 16.38 9.74 -1.33
N SER A 52 16.49 10.12 -0.06
CA SER A 52 16.78 11.50 0.33
C SER A 52 18.11 12.00 -0.24
N PHE A 53 19.09 11.11 -0.41
CA PHE A 53 20.43 11.45 -0.89
C PHE A 53 20.43 12.11 -2.28
N TRP A 54 19.54 11.68 -3.17
CA TRP A 54 19.43 12.26 -4.50
C TRP A 54 18.23 13.21 -4.62
N ALA A 55 17.09 12.88 -3.99
CA ALA A 55 15.87 13.67 -4.10
C ALA A 55 15.97 15.05 -3.43
N VAL A 56 16.65 15.15 -2.28
CA VAL A 56 16.81 16.44 -1.58
C VAL A 56 17.69 17.39 -2.38
N PRO A 57 18.92 17.03 -2.80
CA PRO A 57 19.73 17.90 -3.64
C PRO A 57 19.04 18.26 -4.96
N LEU A 58 18.38 17.30 -5.60
CA LEU A 58 17.73 17.54 -6.89
C LEU A 58 16.52 18.46 -6.77
N SER A 59 15.73 18.34 -5.69
CA SER A 59 14.62 19.26 -5.41
C SER A 59 15.10 20.68 -5.09
N LEU A 60 16.23 20.83 -4.40
CA LEU A 60 16.83 22.12 -4.10
C LEU A 60 17.43 22.77 -5.37
N ALA A 61 18.09 21.98 -6.20
CA ALA A 61 18.55 22.40 -7.51
C ALA A 61 17.38 22.83 -8.40
N GLY A 62 16.27 22.09 -8.39
CA GLY A 62 15.05 22.44 -9.11
C GLY A 62 14.44 23.75 -8.63
N ALA A 63 14.31 23.94 -7.31
CA ALA A 63 13.77 25.17 -6.73
C ALA A 63 14.64 26.40 -7.01
N THR A 64 15.97 26.25 -6.97
CA THR A 64 16.92 27.33 -7.30
C THR A 64 16.90 27.65 -8.79
N TRP A 65 16.90 26.64 -9.66
CA TRP A 65 16.74 26.81 -11.10
C TRP A 65 15.42 27.49 -11.47
N SER A 66 14.32 27.06 -10.85
CA SER A 66 12.99 27.65 -11.02
C SER A 66 12.99 29.14 -10.64
N TRP A 67 13.74 29.53 -9.59
CA TRP A 67 13.87 30.92 -9.18
C TRP A 67 14.57 31.80 -10.22
N TYR A 68 15.68 31.32 -10.80
CA TYR A 68 16.41 32.03 -11.85
C TYR A 68 15.58 32.15 -13.12
N ARG A 69 14.93 31.07 -13.52
CA ARG A 69 14.23 30.97 -14.82
C ARG A 69 12.77 31.42 -14.77
N ARG A 70 12.30 31.98 -13.65
CA ARG A 70 10.88 32.29 -13.39
C ARG A 70 10.22 33.28 -14.36
N ARG A 71 11.02 34.14 -15.01
CA ARG A 71 10.52 35.15 -15.96
C ARG A 71 10.66 34.72 -17.43
N ASP A 72 11.32 33.59 -17.68
CA ASP A 72 11.64 33.15 -19.04
C ASP A 72 10.75 31.99 -19.47
N ARG A 73 10.17 32.12 -20.67
CA ARG A 73 9.27 31.11 -21.24
C ARG A 73 10.07 29.98 -21.89
N ASN A 74 10.49 29.00 -21.11
CA ASN A 74 11.28 27.87 -21.61
C ASN A 74 10.42 26.65 -21.90
N VAL A 75 9.79 26.66 -23.07
CA VAL A 75 8.93 25.56 -23.56
C VAL A 75 9.69 24.22 -23.64
N PRO A 76 10.96 24.15 -24.10
CA PRO A 76 11.68 22.88 -24.16
C PRO A 76 11.87 22.21 -22.79
N VAL A 77 12.16 22.99 -21.74
CA VAL A 77 12.33 22.46 -20.38
C VAL A 77 11.01 21.92 -19.85
N LYS A 78 9.90 22.63 -20.08
CA LYS A 78 8.56 22.17 -19.69
C LYS A 78 8.20 20.85 -20.39
N PHE A 79 8.55 20.74 -21.67
CA PHE A 79 8.33 19.51 -22.44
C PHE A 79 9.17 18.34 -21.89
N LEU A 80 10.44 18.58 -21.59
CA LEU A 80 11.32 17.57 -20.97
C LEU A 80 10.80 17.12 -19.59
N LEU A 81 10.36 18.08 -18.75
CA LEU A 81 9.77 17.76 -17.44
C LEU A 81 8.46 16.98 -17.58
N ALA A 82 7.63 17.29 -18.57
CA ALA A 82 6.42 16.53 -18.86
C ALA A 82 6.72 15.08 -19.25
N ILE A 83 7.73 14.86 -20.11
CA ILE A 83 8.21 13.51 -20.44
C ILE A 83 8.72 12.81 -19.17
N GLY A 84 9.51 13.49 -18.34
CA GLY A 84 9.99 12.94 -17.08
C GLY A 84 8.85 12.49 -16.16
N MET A 85 7.78 13.29 -16.05
CA MET A 85 6.61 12.93 -15.24
C MET A 85 5.84 11.73 -15.82
N LEU A 86 5.75 11.62 -17.16
CA LEU A 86 5.15 10.45 -17.81
C LEU A 86 5.99 9.18 -17.60
N LEU A 87 7.33 9.30 -17.66
CA LEU A 87 8.22 8.18 -17.38
C LEU A 87 8.10 7.72 -15.91
N ALA A 88 8.06 8.64 -14.95
CA ALA A 88 7.83 8.34 -13.54
C ALA A 88 6.49 7.62 -13.32
N MET A 89 5.44 8.03 -14.04
CA MET A 89 4.16 7.34 -14.04
C MET A 89 4.26 5.93 -14.64
N GLY A 90 5.01 5.76 -15.73
CA GLY A 90 5.26 4.44 -16.34
C GLY A 90 6.00 3.49 -15.41
N THR A 91 7.04 3.98 -14.72
CA THR A 91 7.79 3.19 -13.72
C THR A 91 6.90 2.82 -12.53
N PHE A 92 6.03 3.73 -12.09
CA PHE A 92 5.04 3.43 -11.05
C PHE A 92 4.13 2.26 -11.43
N PHE A 93 3.54 2.27 -12.64
CA PHE A 93 2.69 1.17 -13.07
C PHE A 93 3.47 -0.15 -13.18
N GLY A 94 4.70 -0.12 -13.71
CA GLY A 94 5.56 -1.31 -13.76
C GLY A 94 5.86 -1.89 -12.38
N ASN A 95 6.21 -1.02 -11.42
CA ASN A 95 6.48 -1.43 -10.04
C ASN A 95 5.20 -1.92 -9.34
N LEU A 96 4.04 -1.32 -9.63
CA LEU A 96 2.76 -1.74 -9.07
C LEU A 96 2.37 -3.16 -9.50
N PHE A 97 2.60 -3.54 -10.76
CA PHE A 97 2.30 -4.89 -11.25
C PHE A 97 3.27 -5.95 -10.71
N THR A 98 4.49 -5.56 -10.32
CA THR A 98 5.50 -6.48 -9.78
C THR A 98 5.45 -6.60 -8.25
N GLN A 99 5.05 -5.54 -7.55
CA GLN A 99 5.05 -5.46 -6.08
C GLN A 99 3.63 -5.29 -5.51
N LEU A 100 2.77 -6.30 -5.71
CA LEU A 100 1.37 -6.28 -5.25
C LEU A 100 1.21 -6.25 -3.71
N ASN A 101 2.23 -6.65 -2.96
CA ASN A 101 2.17 -6.75 -1.50
C ASN A 101 2.45 -5.43 -0.76
N ASP A 102 3.20 -4.48 -1.35
CA ASP A 102 3.57 -3.23 -0.66
C ASP A 102 3.45 -1.99 -1.54
N THR A 103 2.21 -1.69 -1.93
CA THR A 103 1.89 -0.55 -2.80
C THR A 103 2.19 0.82 -2.18
N ARG A 104 2.32 0.88 -0.85
CA ARG A 104 2.62 2.13 -0.11
C ARG A 104 4.01 2.66 -0.46
N PHE A 105 4.98 1.76 -0.53
CA PHE A 105 6.35 2.08 -0.91
C PHE A 105 6.41 2.64 -2.34
N VAL A 106 5.78 1.95 -3.28
CA VAL A 106 5.71 2.34 -4.71
C VAL A 106 5.02 3.70 -4.88
N LEU A 107 3.97 3.97 -4.10
CA LEU A 107 3.31 5.28 -4.07
C LEU A 107 4.23 6.39 -3.54
N ALA A 108 5.00 6.12 -2.50
CA ALA A 108 5.95 7.07 -1.92
C ALA A 108 7.02 7.46 -2.94
N GLU A 109 7.57 6.47 -3.66
CA GLU A 109 8.55 6.66 -4.72
C GLU A 109 8.01 7.58 -5.83
N LEU A 110 6.80 7.30 -6.33
CA LEU A 110 6.14 8.13 -7.34
C LEU A 110 5.99 9.58 -6.86
N LEU A 111 5.52 9.78 -5.63
CA LEU A 111 5.31 11.11 -5.08
C LEU A 111 6.62 11.89 -4.96
N ILE A 112 7.72 11.24 -4.54
CA ILE A 112 9.04 11.87 -4.48
C ILE A 112 9.51 12.25 -5.88
N GLN A 113 9.43 11.34 -6.87
CA GLN A 113 9.83 11.61 -8.25
C GLN A 113 9.05 12.78 -8.85
N LEU A 114 7.72 12.79 -8.69
CA LEU A 114 6.87 13.89 -9.15
C LEU A 114 7.20 15.19 -8.43
N GLN A 115 7.45 15.16 -7.12
CA GLN A 115 7.79 16.35 -6.34
C GLN A 115 9.13 16.95 -6.77
N VAL A 116 10.12 16.11 -7.02
CA VAL A 116 11.43 16.53 -7.53
C VAL A 116 11.30 17.15 -8.92
N LEU A 117 10.58 16.51 -9.85
CA LEU A 117 10.36 17.07 -11.18
C LEU A 117 9.55 18.38 -11.14
N HIS A 118 8.52 18.43 -10.31
CA HIS A 118 7.67 19.61 -10.14
C HIS A 118 8.46 20.80 -9.54
N SER A 119 9.50 20.54 -8.73
CA SER A 119 10.34 21.60 -8.16
C SER A 119 11.05 22.46 -9.22
N PHE A 120 11.30 21.92 -10.42
CA PHE A 120 11.93 22.64 -11.52
C PHE A 120 11.01 23.65 -12.22
N ASP A 121 9.69 23.51 -12.09
CA ASP A 121 8.69 24.39 -12.74
C ASP A 121 7.70 24.97 -11.72
N LEU A 122 8.20 25.79 -10.79
CA LEU A 122 7.42 26.57 -9.82
C LEU A 122 7.35 28.08 -10.14
N PRO A 123 6.91 28.53 -11.34
CA PRO A 123 6.82 29.96 -11.63
C PRO A 123 5.64 30.64 -10.91
N ARG A 124 4.55 29.92 -10.62
CA ARG A 124 3.30 30.51 -10.12
C ARG A 124 3.04 30.17 -8.65
N ARG A 125 2.27 31.04 -7.99
CA ARG A 125 1.85 30.86 -6.58
C ARG A 125 1.10 29.54 -6.36
N LYS A 126 0.18 29.20 -7.28
CA LYS A 126 -0.60 27.96 -7.22
C LYS A 126 0.28 26.71 -7.22
N ASP A 127 1.42 26.76 -7.91
CA ASP A 127 2.33 25.63 -8.05
C ASP A 127 3.07 25.39 -6.71
N LEU A 128 3.38 26.46 -5.96
CA LEU A 128 3.89 26.34 -4.58
C LEU A 128 2.86 25.71 -3.63
N GLY A 129 1.58 26.07 -3.79
CA GLY A 129 0.48 25.45 -3.05
C GLY A 129 0.39 23.94 -3.32
N TYR A 130 0.57 23.50 -4.57
CA TYR A 130 0.61 22.07 -4.89
C TYR A 130 1.80 21.36 -4.25
N SER A 131 2.99 21.97 -4.26
CA SER A 131 4.17 21.40 -3.58
C SER A 131 3.96 21.26 -2.06
N MET A 132 3.25 22.21 -1.42
CA MET A 132 2.89 22.08 0.00
C MET A 132 1.97 20.87 0.23
N VAL A 133 0.94 20.70 -0.61
CA VAL A 133 0.01 19.58 -0.50
C VAL A 133 0.72 18.25 -0.73
N ILE A 134 1.58 18.16 -1.75
CA ILE A 134 2.37 16.94 -2.01
C ILE A 134 3.30 16.66 -0.83
N GLY A 135 3.94 17.68 -0.24
CA GLY A 135 4.73 17.52 0.99
C GLY A 135 3.93 16.98 2.17
N LEU A 136 2.68 17.42 2.34
CA LEU A 136 1.77 16.88 3.36
C LEU A 136 1.36 15.43 3.06
N ILE A 137 1.11 15.09 1.80
CA ILE A 137 0.83 13.71 1.40
C ILE A 137 2.04 12.81 1.68
N LEU A 138 3.26 13.26 1.36
CA LEU A 138 4.50 12.54 1.67
C LEU A 138 4.63 12.28 3.18
N LEU A 139 4.34 13.28 4.02
CA LEU A 139 4.33 13.09 5.47
C LEU A 139 3.27 12.06 5.91
N GLY A 140 2.08 12.08 5.30
CA GLY A 140 1.04 11.10 5.56
C GLY A 140 1.47 9.68 5.19
N VAL A 141 2.05 9.50 4.00
CA VAL A 141 2.59 8.20 3.55
C VAL A 141 3.71 7.74 4.48
N ALA A 142 4.63 8.62 4.85
CA ALA A 142 5.67 8.33 5.85
C ALA A 142 5.08 7.85 7.19
N GLY A 143 4.00 8.49 7.65
CA GLY A 143 3.30 8.07 8.87
C GLY A 143 2.70 6.67 8.79
N THR A 144 2.30 6.21 7.59
CA THR A 144 1.78 4.83 7.40
C THR A 144 2.87 3.77 7.25
N LEU A 145 4.09 4.17 6.91
CA LEU A 145 5.26 3.31 6.77
C LEU A 145 6.10 3.26 8.06
N SER A 146 6.01 4.30 8.90
CA SER A 146 6.82 4.45 10.09
C SER A 146 6.57 3.34 11.12
N GLN A 147 7.66 2.71 11.56
CA GLN A 147 7.65 1.67 12.59
C GLN A 147 8.34 2.12 13.90
N THR A 148 8.92 3.31 13.91
CA THR A 148 9.80 3.79 15.00
C THR A 148 9.42 5.19 15.47
N LEU A 149 9.83 5.54 16.70
CA LEU A 149 9.66 6.89 17.24
C LEU A 149 10.52 7.95 16.53
N ALA A 150 11.42 7.55 15.62
CA ALA A 150 12.27 8.46 14.85
C ALA A 150 11.47 9.39 13.92
N PHE A 151 10.23 9.02 13.57
CA PHE A 151 9.33 9.86 12.78
C PHE A 151 8.76 11.06 13.55
N ALA A 152 8.60 10.95 14.88
CA ALA A 152 7.93 11.98 15.68
C ALA A 152 8.64 13.36 15.64
N PRO A 153 9.98 13.46 15.76
CA PRO A 153 10.68 14.73 15.57
C PRO A 153 10.47 15.34 14.18
N LEU A 154 10.46 14.52 13.12
CA LEU A 154 10.25 14.98 11.75
C LEU A 154 8.84 15.55 11.55
N LEU A 155 7.83 14.92 12.15
CA LEU A 155 6.46 15.43 12.17
C LEU A 155 6.39 16.80 12.87
N LEU A 156 7.05 16.97 14.02
CA LEU A 156 7.07 18.25 14.74
C LEU A 156 7.77 19.35 13.94
N ILE A 157 8.89 19.03 13.29
CA ILE A 157 9.61 19.97 12.40
C ILE A 157 8.72 20.35 11.21
N PHE A 158 8.06 19.36 10.59
CA PHE A 158 7.14 19.61 9.48
C PHE A 158 6.02 20.56 9.92
N LEU A 159 5.39 20.31 11.08
CA LEU A 159 4.33 21.16 11.61
C LEU A 159 4.82 22.58 11.93
N ALA A 160 6.02 22.70 12.52
CA ALA A 160 6.64 23.98 12.83
C ALA A 160 6.88 24.84 11.58
N ILE A 161 7.19 24.22 10.44
CA ILE A 161 7.35 24.89 9.15
C ILE A 161 6.00 25.11 8.44
N ALA A 162 5.06 24.17 8.54
CA ALA A 162 3.76 24.25 7.88
C ALA A 162 2.94 25.46 8.34
N LEU A 163 2.96 25.76 9.65
CA LEU A 163 2.20 26.87 10.23
C LEU A 163 2.55 28.24 9.63
N PRO A 164 3.83 28.70 9.65
CA PRO A 164 4.17 29.97 9.02
C PRO A 164 3.91 29.95 7.51
N VAL A 165 4.09 28.82 6.81
CA VAL A 165 3.77 28.72 5.37
C VAL A 165 2.28 28.97 5.12
N LEU A 166 1.39 28.33 5.88
CA LEU A 166 -0.06 28.48 5.74
C LEU A 166 -0.50 29.92 6.03
N ILE A 167 0.07 30.56 7.06
CA ILE A 167 -0.21 31.96 7.40
C ILE A 167 0.19 32.88 6.25
N LEU A 168 1.37 32.67 5.66
CA LEU A 168 1.89 33.48 4.55
C LEU A 168 1.12 33.24 3.25
N ASP A 169 0.75 31.99 2.96
CA ASP A 169 -0.08 31.65 1.80
C ASP A 169 -1.46 32.31 1.93
N TYR A 170 -2.07 32.27 3.12
CA TYR A 170 -3.34 32.93 3.40
C TYR A 170 -3.27 34.46 3.25
N GLN A 171 -2.27 35.12 3.87
CA GLN A 171 -2.06 36.57 3.75
C GLN A 171 -1.82 36.99 2.30
N SER A 172 -1.07 36.19 1.56
CA SER A 172 -0.81 36.42 0.14
C SER A 172 -2.10 36.35 -0.69
N ARG A 173 -3.00 35.40 -0.41
CA ARG A 173 -4.27 35.22 -1.15
C ARG A 173 -5.26 36.35 -0.91
N LEU A 174 -5.29 36.87 0.31
CA LEU A 174 -6.12 38.03 0.67
C LEU A 174 -5.60 39.35 0.08
N GLY A 175 -4.43 39.37 -0.55
CA GLY A 175 -3.88 40.58 -1.17
C GLY A 175 -3.48 41.68 -0.19
N ILE A 176 -3.48 41.39 1.13
CA ILE A 176 -3.20 42.34 2.21
C ILE A 176 -1.75 42.87 2.13
N SER A 177 -0.86 42.20 1.38
CA SER A 177 0.53 42.60 1.21
C SER A 177 0.80 43.65 0.11
N ARG A 178 -0.20 44.25 -0.55
CA ARG A 178 0.05 45.20 -1.66
C ARG A 178 0.06 46.69 -1.28
N THR A 179 -0.20 47.04 -0.02
CA THR A 179 -0.16 48.45 0.42
C THR A 179 0.57 48.63 1.74
N ARG A 180 1.90 48.73 1.69
CA ARG A 180 2.61 49.93 2.18
C ARG A 180 4.10 49.83 1.91
N LYS A 181 4.67 51.00 1.65
CA LYS A 181 6.09 51.33 1.56
C LYS A 181 6.99 50.38 2.33
N ARG A 182 8.14 50.12 1.70
CA ARG A 182 9.46 49.69 2.19
C ARG A 182 9.82 50.28 3.58
N GLN A 183 9.04 49.99 4.61
CA GLN A 183 9.38 50.19 6.00
C GLN A 183 9.86 48.84 6.49
N LYS A 184 11.10 48.83 6.96
CA LYS A 184 11.71 47.71 7.67
C LYS A 184 10.89 47.45 8.93
N LEU A 185 9.74 46.78 8.82
CA LEU A 185 9.06 46.22 9.96
C LEU A 185 9.82 44.96 10.35
N PRO A 186 10.28 44.82 11.61
CA PRO A 186 10.89 43.59 12.05
C PRO A 186 9.84 42.48 11.89
N LEU A 187 10.18 41.43 11.15
CA LEU A 187 9.35 40.24 10.93
C LEU A 187 8.82 39.61 12.23
N PHE A 188 9.38 40.00 13.37
CA PHE A 188 9.10 39.52 14.72
C PHE A 188 8.48 40.57 15.65
N SER A 189 7.65 41.49 15.13
CA SER A 189 6.84 42.35 16.02
C SER A 189 5.82 41.52 16.82
N ASN A 190 5.68 41.78 18.12
CA ASN A 190 4.86 41.01 19.06
C ASN A 190 3.37 40.93 18.71
N SER A 191 2.87 41.81 17.83
CA SER A 191 1.47 41.84 17.37
C SER A 191 1.25 41.19 16.00
N SER A 192 2.30 40.68 15.33
CA SER A 192 2.13 39.99 14.05
C SER A 192 1.71 38.54 14.27
N PRO A 193 0.90 37.95 13.36
CA PRO A 193 0.56 36.53 13.40
C PRO A 193 1.79 35.61 13.22
N LEU A 194 2.92 36.18 12.79
CA LEU A 194 4.22 35.48 12.64
C LEU A 194 5.10 35.63 13.90
N SER A 195 4.61 36.25 14.97
CA SER A 195 5.34 36.29 16.24
C SER A 195 5.59 34.87 16.75
N GLY A 196 6.84 34.56 17.09
CA GLY A 196 7.25 33.23 17.55
C GLY A 196 6.46 32.74 18.77
N ARG A 197 6.00 33.66 19.63
CA ARG A 197 5.14 33.32 20.78
C ARG A 197 3.75 32.83 20.35
N ASN A 198 3.16 33.47 19.35
CA ASN A 198 1.86 33.05 18.82
C ASN A 198 2.01 31.74 18.05
N LEU A 199 3.06 31.60 17.24
CA LEU A 199 3.34 30.36 16.51
C LEU A 199 3.56 29.17 17.44
N SER A 200 4.32 29.37 18.52
CA SER A 200 4.53 28.35 19.55
C SER A 200 3.22 27.96 20.26
N ARG A 201 2.36 28.94 20.60
CA ARG A 201 1.02 28.66 21.16
C ARG A 201 0.17 27.84 20.19
N PHE A 202 0.11 28.22 18.91
CA PHE A 202 -0.63 27.45 17.90
C PHE A 202 -0.09 26.04 17.75
N LEU A 203 1.23 25.87 17.70
CA LEU A 203 1.86 24.56 17.64
C LEU A 203 1.50 23.70 18.86
N LEU A 204 1.61 24.25 20.07
CA LEU A 204 1.24 23.52 21.30
C LEU A 204 -0.24 23.14 21.33
N VAL A 205 -1.13 24.02 20.88
CA VAL A 205 -2.58 23.72 20.78
C VAL A 205 -2.83 22.60 19.78
N ILE A 206 -2.20 22.63 18.60
CA ILE A 206 -2.37 21.61 17.56
C ILE A 206 -1.81 20.26 18.02
N VAL A 207 -0.61 20.25 18.62
CA VAL A 207 -0.02 19.04 19.18
C VAL A 207 -0.87 18.48 20.31
N GLY A 208 -1.35 19.33 21.23
CA GLY A 208 -2.22 18.93 22.33
C GLY A 208 -3.55 18.35 21.84
N LEU A 209 -4.17 18.99 20.85
CA LEU A 209 -5.41 18.49 20.24
C LEU A 209 -5.17 17.19 19.48
N GLY A 210 -4.08 17.10 18.71
CA GLY A 210 -3.69 15.89 17.98
C GLY A 210 -3.45 14.70 18.91
N LEU A 211 -2.73 14.92 20.01
CA LEU A 211 -2.52 13.91 21.06
C LEU A 211 -3.83 13.55 21.76
N GLY A 212 -4.71 14.52 22.02
CA GLY A 212 -6.03 14.27 22.58
C GLY A 212 -6.90 13.40 21.69
N ILE A 213 -6.98 13.71 20.39
CA ILE A 213 -7.67 12.88 19.39
C ILE A 213 -7.04 11.49 19.33
N PHE A 214 -5.70 11.41 19.31
CA PHE A 214 -4.98 10.14 19.27
C PHE A 214 -5.19 9.26 20.50
N ALA A 215 -5.36 9.87 21.68
CA ALA A 215 -5.66 9.16 22.93
C ALA A 215 -7.10 8.65 22.97
N LEU A 216 -8.04 9.39 22.37
CA LEU A 216 -9.47 9.03 22.33
C LEU A 216 -9.84 8.13 21.14
N MET A 217 -9.01 8.08 20.10
CA MET A 217 -9.30 7.30 18.90
C MET A 217 -9.17 5.79 19.19
N PRO A 218 -10.23 4.99 18.97
CA PRO A 218 -10.17 3.55 19.15
C PRO A 218 -9.20 2.95 18.13
N ARG A 219 -8.13 2.31 18.61
CA ARG A 219 -7.13 1.66 17.77
C ARG A 219 -7.61 0.26 17.43
N PHE A 220 -8.31 0.13 16.30
CA PHE A 220 -8.62 -1.18 15.77
C PHE A 220 -7.33 -1.81 15.22
N PRO A 221 -7.00 -3.06 15.59
CA PRO A 221 -5.92 -3.77 14.91
C PRO A 221 -6.26 -3.78 13.41
N GLY A 222 -5.32 -3.32 12.58
CA GLY A 222 -5.45 -3.42 11.13
C GLY A 222 -5.70 -4.88 10.74
N TYR A 223 -6.37 -5.12 9.62
CA TYR A 223 -6.70 -6.45 9.10
C TYR A 223 -5.46 -7.35 9.13
N GLN A 224 -5.29 -8.10 10.22
CA GLN A 224 -4.45 -9.27 10.25
C GLN A 224 -5.20 -10.26 9.40
N LEU A 225 -4.80 -10.36 8.13
CA LEU A 225 -5.04 -11.57 7.37
C LEU A 225 -4.36 -12.66 8.19
N GLN A 226 -5.13 -13.25 9.11
CA GLN A 226 -4.78 -14.45 9.83
C GLN A 226 -4.57 -15.46 8.72
N THR A 227 -3.31 -15.66 8.33
CA THR A 227 -2.95 -16.84 7.58
C THR A 227 -3.44 -17.97 8.45
N PHE A 228 -4.43 -18.71 7.95
CA PHE A 228 -4.87 -19.91 8.63
C PHE A 228 -3.62 -20.73 8.94
N PRO A 229 -3.55 -21.44 10.08
CA PRO A 229 -2.47 -22.37 10.34
C PRO A 229 -2.61 -23.51 9.32
N VAL A 230 -2.15 -23.27 8.09
CA VAL A 230 -1.88 -24.32 7.13
C VAL A 230 -0.57 -24.89 7.64
N SER A 231 -0.67 -26.02 8.33
CA SER A 231 0.49 -26.88 8.55
C SER A 231 1.25 -26.94 7.22
N SER A 232 2.54 -26.59 7.26
CA SER A 232 3.46 -26.68 6.13
C SER A 232 3.16 -27.94 5.31
N PRO A 233 3.21 -27.88 3.97
CA PRO A 233 3.20 -29.09 3.16
C PRO A 233 4.24 -30.02 3.79
N ILE A 234 3.80 -31.23 4.13
CA ILE A 234 4.69 -32.34 4.44
C ILE A 234 5.80 -32.28 3.40
N GLU A 235 7.05 -32.28 3.82
CA GLU A 235 8.23 -32.28 2.95
C GLU A 235 8.15 -33.50 2.02
N LEU A 236 7.47 -33.33 0.89
CA LEU A 236 7.33 -34.31 -0.18
C LEU A 236 8.64 -34.45 -0.98
N GLY A 237 9.67 -33.68 -0.63
CA GLY A 237 10.97 -33.65 -1.28
C GLY A 237 11.87 -34.85 -0.94
N ASP A 238 11.65 -35.51 0.20
CA ASP A 238 12.51 -36.61 0.67
C ASP A 238 11.82 -37.98 0.74
N GLN A 239 10.55 -38.06 0.33
CA GLN A 239 9.90 -39.35 0.12
C GLN A 239 10.12 -39.79 -1.33
N ASN A 240 11.16 -40.59 -1.55
CA ASN A 240 11.29 -41.39 -2.76
C ASN A 240 10.00 -42.20 -2.92
N PHE A 241 9.11 -41.75 -3.81
CA PHE A 241 7.94 -42.51 -4.22
C PHE A 241 8.44 -43.68 -5.08
N ASP A 242 8.85 -44.78 -4.45
CA ASP A 242 9.18 -46.01 -5.15
C ASP A 242 8.01 -46.39 -6.07
N SER A 243 8.32 -46.51 -7.36
CA SER A 243 7.35 -46.76 -8.42
C SER A 243 6.59 -48.08 -8.29
N ASP A 244 7.02 -48.96 -7.38
CA ASP A 244 6.41 -50.25 -7.11
C ASP A 244 5.25 -50.18 -6.10
N ASN A 245 5.10 -49.10 -5.33
CA ASN A 245 4.04 -48.98 -4.32
C ASN A 245 2.97 -47.95 -4.70
N ARG A 246 2.51 -47.98 -5.96
CA ARG A 246 1.40 -47.16 -6.50
C ARG A 246 0.01 -47.64 -6.05
N GLY A 247 -0.08 -48.24 -4.86
CA GLY A 247 -1.34 -48.72 -4.29
C GLY A 247 -1.93 -47.69 -3.32
N ILE A 248 -3.26 -47.57 -3.30
CA ILE A 248 -3.93 -46.82 -2.24
C ILE A 248 -3.85 -47.66 -0.97
N VAL A 249 -2.96 -47.27 -0.06
CA VAL A 249 -2.78 -47.95 1.23
C VAL A 249 -3.77 -47.35 2.23
N ASN A 250 -4.80 -48.11 2.58
CA ASN A 250 -5.69 -47.78 3.68
C ASN A 250 -5.31 -48.63 4.90
N PRO A 251 -4.88 -48.01 6.03
CA PRO A 251 -4.52 -48.75 7.24
C PRO A 251 -5.70 -49.49 7.87
N GLY A 252 -6.94 -49.17 7.48
CA GLY A 252 -8.15 -49.84 7.94
C GLY A 252 -8.46 -51.17 7.26
N TYR A 253 -7.66 -51.64 6.30
CA TYR A 253 -7.80 -52.98 5.70
C TYR A 253 -6.63 -53.88 6.09
N VAL A 254 -6.92 -55.14 6.43
CA VAL A 254 -5.88 -56.15 6.66
C VAL A 254 -5.29 -56.55 5.31
N ARG A 255 -3.97 -56.48 5.17
CA ARG A 255 -3.27 -56.87 3.94
C ARG A 255 -3.25 -58.39 3.87
N GLU A 256 -4.02 -58.96 2.96
CA GLU A 256 -4.01 -60.39 2.69
C GLU A 256 -2.70 -60.73 1.97
N GLY A 257 -1.68 -61.15 2.73
CA GLY A 257 -0.34 -61.41 2.20
C GLY A 257 0.78 -61.73 3.20
N GLU A 258 0.56 -61.61 4.51
CA GLU A 258 1.50 -62.14 5.52
C GLU A 258 0.79 -63.17 6.41
N GLU A 259 1.10 -64.45 6.20
CA GLU A 259 0.97 -65.48 7.24
C GLU A 259 1.98 -65.17 8.35
N GLY A 260 1.71 -64.11 9.10
CA GLY A 260 2.45 -63.70 10.28
C GLY A 260 1.59 -63.96 11.51
N SER A 261 2.07 -64.85 12.38
CA SER A 261 1.56 -65.08 13.74
C SER A 261 1.57 -63.78 14.56
N GLY A 262 0.55 -62.94 14.37
CA GLY A 262 0.33 -61.71 15.11
C GLY A 262 -1.15 -61.56 15.40
N THR A 263 -1.50 -61.52 16.69
CA THR A 263 -2.82 -61.16 17.22
C THR A 263 -3.13 -59.69 16.91
N GLY A 264 -3.39 -59.38 15.63
CA GLY A 264 -3.84 -58.09 15.15
C GLY A 264 -5.35 -57.94 15.34
N ILE A 265 -5.73 -57.24 16.41
CA ILE A 265 -7.12 -56.84 16.68
C ILE A 265 -7.45 -55.65 15.77
N GLY A 266 -8.46 -55.80 14.92
CA GLY A 266 -9.13 -54.67 14.24
C GLY A 266 -8.55 -54.31 12.87
N GLY A 267 -9.16 -54.84 11.82
CA GLY A 267 -8.98 -54.37 10.45
C GLY A 267 -10.07 -54.96 9.56
N ASN A 268 -10.57 -54.17 8.61
CA ASN A 268 -11.63 -54.61 7.71
C ASN A 268 -11.11 -55.68 6.74
N ARG A 269 -11.90 -56.74 6.56
CA ARG A 269 -11.62 -57.81 5.59
C ARG A 269 -11.99 -57.35 4.18
N THR A 270 -11.12 -57.64 3.21
CA THR A 270 -11.31 -57.36 1.78
C THR A 270 -12.35 -58.27 1.13
N THR A 271 -12.54 -59.49 1.64
CA THR A 271 -13.51 -60.48 1.15
C THR A 271 -14.22 -61.21 2.30
N GLY A 272 -15.38 -61.80 2.00
CA GLY A 272 -16.17 -62.60 2.95
C GLY A 272 -16.97 -61.79 3.99
N PRO A 273 -17.78 -62.48 4.82
CA PRO A 273 -18.49 -61.85 5.94
C PRO A 273 -17.53 -61.45 7.07
N GLY A 274 -17.81 -60.32 7.71
CA GLY A 274 -17.00 -59.79 8.80
C GLY A 274 -17.67 -58.63 9.54
N GLU A 275 -17.05 -58.23 10.64
CA GLU A 275 -17.43 -57.04 11.41
C GLU A 275 -16.65 -55.82 10.90
N LEU A 276 -17.31 -54.67 10.80
CA LEU A 276 -16.72 -53.41 10.40
C LEU A 276 -15.93 -52.81 11.58
N ASP A 277 -14.67 -52.41 11.33
CA ASP A 277 -13.93 -51.57 12.26
C ASP A 277 -14.58 -50.17 12.31
N ASP A 278 -15.12 -49.83 13.48
CA ASP A 278 -15.88 -48.60 13.69
C ASP A 278 -15.01 -47.32 13.72
N THR A 279 -13.68 -47.45 13.76
CA THR A 279 -12.74 -46.34 13.92
C THR A 279 -12.11 -45.84 12.62
N PHE A 280 -12.08 -46.69 11.58
CA PHE A 280 -11.43 -46.39 10.30
C PHE A 280 -12.43 -46.22 9.14
N TYR A 281 -12.20 -45.19 8.33
CA TYR A 281 -13.00 -44.97 7.12
C TYR A 281 -12.61 -45.98 6.03
N TYR A 282 -13.57 -46.85 5.67
CA TYR A 282 -13.36 -47.97 4.74
C TYR A 282 -13.51 -47.59 3.25
N GLY A 283 -13.86 -46.34 2.93
CA GLY A 283 -14.13 -45.89 1.57
C GLY A 283 -12.90 -45.48 0.74
N PHE A 284 -11.69 -45.52 1.31
CA PHE A 284 -10.44 -45.39 0.57
C PHE A 284 -9.84 -46.78 0.35
N GLY A 285 -9.58 -47.17 -0.89
CA GLY A 285 -8.93 -48.44 -1.19
C GLY A 285 -9.11 -48.88 -2.63
N ASN A 286 -8.44 -49.96 -3.03
CA ASN A 286 -8.65 -50.55 -4.36
C ASN A 286 -9.91 -51.43 -4.41
N GLN A 287 -10.42 -51.84 -3.26
CA GLN A 287 -11.59 -52.70 -3.12
C GLN A 287 -12.38 -52.30 -1.86
N ILE A 288 -13.70 -52.42 -1.92
CA ILE A 288 -14.62 -52.15 -0.82
C ILE A 288 -15.54 -53.35 -0.60
N ASN A 289 -15.51 -53.93 0.60
CA ASN A 289 -16.36 -55.06 0.98
C ASN A 289 -17.68 -54.56 1.58
N GLN A 290 -18.81 -54.93 0.98
CA GLN A 290 -20.15 -54.51 1.45
C GLN A 290 -20.81 -55.56 2.36
N ASN A 291 -20.18 -56.71 2.56
CA ASN A 291 -20.70 -57.75 3.45
C ASN A 291 -20.32 -57.52 4.92
N LEU A 292 -19.53 -56.48 5.20
CA LEU A 292 -19.21 -56.08 6.56
C LEU A 292 -20.47 -55.55 7.27
N ARG A 293 -20.61 -55.87 8.55
CA ARG A 293 -21.72 -55.43 9.40
C ARG A 293 -21.20 -54.55 10.53
N GLY A 294 -21.87 -53.43 10.78
CA GLY A 294 -21.50 -52.47 11.83
C GLY A 294 -21.83 -51.04 11.44
N GLU A 295 -21.69 -50.12 12.40
CA GLU A 295 -21.88 -48.68 12.20
C GLU A 295 -20.57 -47.95 12.45
N LEU A 296 -20.23 -46.99 11.60
CA LEU A 296 -19.05 -46.15 11.80
C LEU A 296 -19.29 -45.14 12.93
N LYS A 297 -18.29 -44.97 13.81
CA LYS A 297 -18.32 -43.88 14.78
C LYS A 297 -18.11 -42.54 14.05
N PRO A 298 -18.97 -41.52 14.29
CA PRO A 298 -18.79 -40.20 13.69
C PRO A 298 -17.41 -39.63 14.03
N LYS A 299 -16.59 -39.41 12.99
CA LYS A 299 -15.25 -38.83 13.10
C LYS A 299 -15.05 -37.80 12.00
N VAL A 300 -14.34 -36.72 12.31
CA VAL A 300 -14.01 -35.70 11.32
C VAL A 300 -12.97 -36.27 10.34
N VAL A 301 -13.39 -36.50 9.10
CA VAL A 301 -12.52 -36.99 8.01
C VAL A 301 -11.96 -35.85 7.16
N LEU A 302 -12.76 -34.81 6.92
CA LEU A 302 -12.39 -33.66 6.09
C LEU A 302 -13.09 -32.39 6.58
N ARG A 303 -12.39 -31.25 6.56
CA ARG A 303 -12.98 -29.91 6.77
C ARG A 303 -12.81 -29.11 5.49
N VAL A 304 -13.92 -28.66 4.90
CA VAL A 304 -13.91 -27.89 3.65
C VAL A 304 -14.62 -26.56 3.86
N ARG A 305 -14.03 -25.49 3.34
CA ARG A 305 -14.71 -24.20 3.17
C ARG A 305 -15.04 -24.03 1.70
N SER A 306 -16.33 -24.00 1.37
CA SER A 306 -16.82 -23.77 0.00
C SER A 306 -17.79 -22.60 -0.03
N GLN A 307 -17.82 -21.89 -1.16
CA GLN A 307 -18.78 -20.81 -1.41
C GLN A 307 -20.15 -21.34 -1.87
N SER A 308 -20.23 -22.62 -2.25
CA SER A 308 -21.45 -23.30 -2.67
C SER A 308 -21.47 -24.76 -2.20
N PRO A 309 -22.67 -25.33 -1.92
CA PRO A 309 -22.80 -26.75 -1.65
C PRO A 309 -22.42 -27.56 -2.89
N GLY A 310 -21.69 -28.66 -2.69
CA GLY A 310 -21.25 -29.52 -3.77
C GLY A 310 -20.98 -30.94 -3.28
N PHE A 311 -21.01 -31.89 -4.23
CA PHE A 311 -20.63 -33.27 -3.99
C PHE A 311 -19.11 -33.41 -4.05
N TRP A 312 -18.50 -33.87 -2.96
CA TRP A 312 -17.07 -34.14 -2.88
C TRP A 312 -16.80 -35.58 -3.33
N ARG A 313 -16.62 -35.77 -4.64
CA ARG A 313 -16.23 -37.07 -5.19
C ARG A 313 -14.81 -37.40 -4.75
N VAL A 314 -14.66 -38.52 -4.06
CA VAL A 314 -13.37 -38.98 -3.53
C VAL A 314 -12.79 -40.07 -4.43
N GLN A 315 -13.49 -41.20 -4.53
CA GLN A 315 -13.06 -42.37 -5.28
C GLN A 315 -14.27 -43.00 -5.97
N ALA A 316 -14.04 -43.68 -7.09
CA ALA A 316 -15.06 -44.44 -7.79
C ALA A 316 -14.57 -45.87 -8.01
N PHE A 317 -15.48 -46.82 -7.81
CA PHE A 317 -15.29 -48.23 -8.12
C PHE A 317 -16.15 -48.58 -9.33
N ASP A 318 -15.65 -49.43 -10.20
CA ASP A 318 -16.26 -49.68 -11.52
C ASP A 318 -16.61 -51.16 -11.76
N ARG A 319 -16.03 -52.09 -10.99
CA ARG A 319 -16.32 -53.52 -11.11
C ARG A 319 -16.94 -54.09 -9.83
N TYR A 320 -18.09 -54.75 -9.98
CA TYR A 320 -18.77 -55.44 -8.89
C TYR A 320 -18.30 -56.90 -8.79
N THR A 321 -17.91 -57.34 -7.58
CA THR A 321 -17.33 -58.67 -7.33
C THR A 321 -18.31 -59.67 -6.68
N GLY A 322 -19.58 -59.30 -6.50
CA GLY A 322 -20.58 -60.10 -5.80
C GLY A 322 -20.55 -59.96 -4.26
N GLN A 323 -19.45 -59.47 -3.71
CA GLN A 323 -19.28 -59.20 -2.28
C GLN A 323 -18.96 -57.72 -2.01
N GLY A 324 -18.60 -56.97 -3.06
CA GLY A 324 -18.06 -55.62 -2.95
C GLY A 324 -17.85 -54.98 -4.32
N TRP A 325 -17.15 -53.85 -4.32
CA TRP A 325 -16.68 -53.21 -5.55
C TRP A 325 -15.16 -53.12 -5.57
N GLU A 326 -14.56 -53.17 -6.74
CA GLU A 326 -13.12 -52.99 -6.97
C GLU A 326 -12.88 -51.96 -8.08
N ILE A 327 -11.65 -51.45 -8.13
CA ILE A 327 -11.17 -50.56 -9.19
C ILE A 327 -10.46 -51.40 -10.25
N SER A 328 -11.04 -51.45 -11.45
CA SER A 328 -10.38 -51.99 -12.63
C SER A 328 -9.21 -51.09 -12.99
N ARG A 329 -8.04 -51.70 -13.18
CA ARG A 329 -6.89 -51.02 -13.79
C ARG A 329 -6.91 -51.18 -15.31
#